data_AF-A0A7G2MJK5-F1
#
_entry.id   AF-A0A7G2MJK5-F1
#
_cell.length_a   1.000
_cell.length_b   1.000
_cell.length_c   1.000
_cell.angle_alpha   90.00
_cell.angle_beta   90.00
_cell.angle_gamma   90.00
#
_symmetry.space_group_name_H-M   'P 1'
#
loop_
_entity.id
_entity.type
_entity.pdbx_description
1 polymer ?
#
loop_
_entity_poly.entity_id
_entity_poly.type
_entity_poly.pdbx_seq_one_letter_code
_entity_poly.pdbx_strand_id
1 'polypeptide(L)'
;MKFIYLISISLILLIFGCYDDKGNYDYTPINRIEIESFTIGTQYLGDTIEIKPILNFAIDSTENNLVFEWTVFDTKKFHMHDLFYITDTLGSGFIILRVKDTIKNIEYSQFTSITIKTEYEAEGYVILSKGNNNASHLSYIRLTTNANYTKEGEEHETNYYDCKDYYNVYEATNKESMGRGPLKLLQHFHSSNSENGSEVGAFWIFQEEPECIDISGVSFQKDITLRSQFLDGMPADFHPYDMVDMRWSSFVIGKDGKMYSRKKATEFLFNSGHFLNNAVTFEEEGNIHEVSGAGVLHHRYSTGGYTLLYEKNLHRFLLMLDGNQQVGGGIAAPFVSGNSIYTPADAARIDDLGEMEMIYCGAYKSNYWAVSNYYYAILKDPKGIYYSYVFGINNTNYGEAPTITGVTQKALPDETQVLLNNILTGTNKNLFEIGAGDNADGFQAPNGKERINYILITRDNELWLLDRSTGLLELYDTFDATITALDTEVYNSWLAGIGLENGKFHIIEITDAAYGGEHPKRMYSSENNFGEIVDIRYKSGSSW
;
A
#
# COMPACT_ATOMS: atom_id res chain seq x y z
N MET A 1 1.79 -45.63 -75.79
CA MET A 1 0.59 -44.76 -75.61
C MET A 1 -0.72 -45.52 -75.36
N LYS A 2 -0.70 -46.76 -74.84
CA LYS A 2 -1.92 -47.53 -74.46
C LYS A 2 -2.04 -47.85 -72.96
N PHE A 3 -1.07 -47.42 -72.14
CA PHE A 3 -1.08 -47.62 -70.68
C PHE A 3 -1.46 -46.37 -69.87
N ILE A 4 -1.50 -45.18 -70.48
CA ILE A 4 -1.90 -43.94 -69.79
C ILE A 4 -3.44 -43.85 -69.72
N TYR A 5 -4.17 -44.35 -70.72
CA TYR A 5 -5.63 -44.27 -70.76
C TYR A 5 -6.34 -45.23 -69.78
N LEU A 6 -5.72 -46.34 -69.38
CA LEU A 6 -6.29 -47.29 -68.41
C LEU A 6 -6.17 -46.80 -66.96
N ILE A 7 -5.09 -46.08 -66.63
CA ILE A 7 -4.90 -45.44 -65.31
C ILE A 7 -5.87 -44.25 -65.16
N SER A 8 -6.12 -43.50 -66.22
CA SER A 8 -7.09 -42.39 -66.21
C SER A 8 -8.54 -42.84 -65.99
N ILE A 9 -8.94 -44.03 -66.48
CA ILE A 9 -10.29 -44.58 -66.26
C ILE A 9 -10.45 -45.17 -64.84
N SER A 10 -9.39 -45.77 -64.28
CA SER A 10 -9.40 -46.24 -62.89
C SER A 10 -9.38 -45.09 -61.87
N LEU A 11 -8.78 -43.94 -62.21
CA LEU A 11 -8.79 -42.76 -61.33
C LEU A 11 -10.15 -42.05 -61.31
N ILE A 12 -10.94 -42.09 -62.40
CA ILE A 12 -12.27 -41.46 -62.45
C ILE A 12 -13.31 -42.22 -61.62
N LEU A 13 -13.15 -43.54 -61.42
CA LEU A 13 -14.04 -44.35 -60.58
C LEU A 13 -13.76 -44.25 -59.07
N LEU A 14 -12.63 -43.66 -58.67
CA LEU A 14 -12.29 -43.40 -57.25
C LEU A 14 -12.76 -42.03 -56.75
N ILE A 15 -13.29 -41.16 -57.62
CA ILE A 15 -13.77 -39.81 -57.28
C ILE A 15 -15.30 -39.73 -57.08
N PHE A 16 -16.02 -40.85 -57.22
CA PHE A 16 -17.45 -40.96 -56.92
C PHE A 16 -17.73 -41.86 -55.69
N GLY A 17 -16.76 -41.91 -54.78
CA GLY A 17 -16.88 -42.50 -53.45
C GLY A 17 -17.02 -41.46 -52.33
N CYS A 18 -17.35 -40.19 -52.63
CA CYS A 18 -18.03 -39.38 -51.62
C CYS A 18 -19.48 -39.85 -51.62
N TYR A 19 -19.78 -40.82 -50.77
CA TYR A 19 -21.15 -41.06 -50.35
C TYR A 19 -21.58 -39.76 -49.66
N ASP A 20 -22.32 -38.91 -50.37
CA ASP A 20 -23.13 -37.87 -49.75
C ASP A 20 -24.09 -38.62 -48.83
N ASP A 21 -23.73 -38.72 -47.56
CA ASP A 21 -24.70 -38.98 -46.51
C ASP A 21 -25.69 -37.81 -46.56
N LYS A 22 -26.73 -37.96 -47.39
CA LYS A 22 -27.98 -37.22 -47.26
C LYS A 22 -28.71 -37.80 -46.05
N GLY A 23 -28.05 -37.76 -44.91
CA GLY A 23 -28.64 -38.01 -43.63
C GLY A 23 -29.68 -36.92 -43.45
N ASN A 24 -30.93 -37.27 -43.72
CA ASN A 24 -32.07 -36.56 -43.16
C ASN A 24 -32.06 -36.87 -41.67
N TYR A 25 -31.10 -36.28 -40.97
CA TYR A 25 -31.05 -36.30 -39.53
C TYR A 25 -32.17 -35.35 -39.08
N ASP A 26 -33.27 -35.92 -38.59
CA ASP A 26 -34.24 -35.18 -37.80
C ASP A 26 -33.55 -34.76 -36.50
N TYR A 27 -32.83 -33.63 -36.56
CA TYR A 27 -32.29 -33.00 -35.37
C TYR A 27 -33.46 -32.41 -34.59
N THR A 28 -33.85 -33.07 -33.50
CA THR A 28 -34.70 -32.44 -32.51
C THR A 28 -33.97 -31.19 -31.97
N PRO A 29 -34.57 -29.99 -32.03
CA PRO A 29 -33.94 -28.80 -31.51
C PRO A 29 -33.52 -28.98 -30.04
N ILE A 30 -32.24 -28.85 -29.76
CA ILE A 30 -31.71 -28.90 -28.40
C ILE A 30 -31.84 -27.49 -27.81
N ASN A 31 -32.61 -27.35 -26.73
CA ASN A 31 -32.54 -26.17 -25.87
C ASN A 31 -31.14 -26.09 -25.23
N ARG A 32 -30.17 -25.53 -25.97
CA ARG A 32 -28.78 -25.38 -25.54
C ARG A 32 -28.74 -24.39 -24.39
N ILE A 33 -28.00 -24.76 -23.35
CA ILE A 33 -27.74 -23.91 -22.18
C ILE A 33 -26.36 -23.29 -22.35
N GLU A 34 -26.29 -21.99 -22.18
CA GLU A 34 -25.06 -21.23 -22.00
C GLU A 34 -25.02 -20.71 -20.56
N ILE A 35 -23.94 -21.00 -19.86
CA ILE A 35 -23.74 -20.52 -18.50
C ILE A 35 -22.90 -19.24 -18.61
N GLU A 36 -23.44 -18.12 -18.14
CA GLU A 36 -22.69 -16.87 -18.13
C GLU A 36 -21.39 -17.01 -17.33
N SER A 37 -20.36 -16.27 -17.75
CA SER A 37 -19.08 -16.28 -17.03
C SER A 37 -19.25 -15.62 -15.67
N PHE A 38 -18.71 -16.24 -14.64
CA PHE A 38 -18.64 -15.67 -13.29
C PHE A 38 -17.17 -15.56 -12.88
N THR A 39 -16.84 -14.51 -12.14
CA THR A 39 -15.50 -14.24 -11.63
C THR A 39 -15.54 -14.11 -10.13
N ILE A 40 -14.46 -14.56 -9.49
CA ILE A 40 -14.25 -14.35 -8.06
C ILE A 40 -12.86 -13.79 -7.84
N GLY A 41 -12.76 -12.80 -6.96
CA GLY A 41 -11.49 -12.28 -6.50
C GLY A 41 -10.78 -13.23 -5.54
N THR A 42 -9.59 -12.86 -5.10
CA THR A 42 -8.92 -13.51 -3.97
C THR A 42 -9.84 -13.53 -2.76
N GLN A 43 -9.94 -14.68 -2.11
CA GLN A 43 -10.71 -14.87 -0.88
C GLN A 43 -9.77 -15.14 0.28
N TYR A 44 -10.26 -14.96 1.50
CA TYR A 44 -9.51 -15.24 2.71
C TYR A 44 -10.20 -16.28 3.57
N LEU A 45 -9.47 -16.99 4.42
CA LEU A 45 -10.06 -17.98 5.32
C LEU A 45 -11.22 -17.40 6.16
N GLY A 46 -12.33 -18.14 6.18
CA GLY A 46 -13.56 -17.76 6.88
C GLY A 46 -14.51 -16.85 6.08
N ASP A 47 -14.11 -16.37 4.91
CA ASP A 47 -15.01 -15.64 4.02
C ASP A 47 -16.09 -16.57 3.43
N THR A 48 -17.22 -15.98 3.04
CA THR A 48 -18.32 -16.71 2.41
C THR A 48 -18.37 -16.39 0.92
N ILE A 49 -18.33 -17.43 0.10
CA ILE A 49 -18.51 -17.37 -1.34
C ILE A 49 -19.98 -17.69 -1.65
N GLU A 50 -20.65 -16.76 -2.33
CA GLU A 50 -21.98 -16.94 -2.88
C GLU A 50 -21.93 -16.73 -4.40
N ILE A 51 -22.27 -17.76 -5.20
CA ILE A 51 -22.34 -17.66 -6.66
C ILE A 51 -23.72 -18.09 -7.13
N LYS A 52 -24.41 -17.17 -7.81
CA LYS A 52 -25.70 -17.41 -8.45
C LYS A 52 -25.50 -17.51 -9.96
N PRO A 53 -25.58 -18.71 -10.55
CA PRO A 53 -25.33 -18.87 -11.97
C PRO A 53 -26.48 -18.26 -12.79
N ILE A 54 -26.13 -17.58 -13.89
CA ILE A 54 -27.11 -17.08 -14.86
C ILE A 54 -27.07 -18.03 -16.06
N LEU A 55 -28.22 -18.63 -16.37
CA LEU A 55 -28.38 -19.59 -17.46
C LEU A 55 -29.15 -18.93 -18.63
N ASN A 56 -28.51 -18.91 -19.79
CA ASN A 56 -29.13 -18.48 -21.04
C ASN A 56 -29.53 -19.70 -21.86
N PHE A 57 -30.80 -19.75 -22.24
CA PHE A 57 -31.37 -20.89 -22.96
C PHE A 57 -31.75 -20.52 -24.39
N ALA A 58 -31.53 -21.44 -25.33
CA ALA A 58 -31.78 -21.19 -26.75
C ALA A 58 -33.28 -21.22 -27.16
N ILE A 59 -34.17 -21.83 -26.36
CA ILE A 59 -35.56 -22.10 -26.74
C ILE A 59 -36.57 -21.68 -25.66
N ASP A 60 -36.40 -22.16 -24.42
CA ASP A 60 -37.26 -21.86 -23.26
C ASP A 60 -36.41 -21.66 -22.01
N SER A 61 -36.96 -21.14 -20.91
CA SER A 61 -36.21 -20.88 -19.67
C SER A 61 -36.48 -21.91 -18.56
N THR A 62 -36.73 -23.18 -18.90
CA THR A 62 -37.10 -24.20 -17.91
C THR A 62 -35.90 -24.94 -17.31
N GLU A 63 -35.83 -24.94 -15.98
CA GLU A 63 -34.74 -25.61 -15.23
C GLU A 63 -35.16 -26.94 -14.58
N ASN A 64 -36.41 -27.35 -14.73
CA ASN A 64 -37.03 -28.46 -13.97
C ASN A 64 -36.29 -29.81 -14.08
N ASN A 65 -35.45 -29.99 -15.10
CA ASN A 65 -34.73 -31.24 -15.37
C ASN A 65 -33.21 -31.08 -15.26
N LEU A 66 -32.74 -29.97 -14.68
CA LEU A 66 -31.33 -29.67 -14.53
C LEU A 66 -30.83 -30.12 -13.15
N VAL A 67 -29.64 -30.70 -13.12
CA VAL A 67 -28.91 -31.01 -11.90
C VAL A 67 -27.63 -30.20 -11.87
N PHE A 68 -27.39 -29.53 -10.75
CA PHE A 68 -26.24 -28.66 -10.54
C PHE A 68 -25.22 -29.38 -9.66
N GLU A 69 -23.96 -29.41 -10.09
CA GLU A 69 -22.81 -29.85 -9.30
C GLU A 69 -21.73 -28.77 -9.34
N TRP A 70 -21.37 -28.25 -8.18
CA TRP A 70 -20.21 -27.41 -8.00
C TRP A 70 -19.04 -28.24 -7.51
N THR A 71 -17.84 -28.01 -8.05
CA THR A 71 -16.58 -28.57 -7.55
C THR A 71 -15.64 -27.42 -7.19
N VAL A 72 -15.09 -27.43 -5.97
CA VAL A 72 -14.09 -26.46 -5.47
C VAL A 72 -12.77 -27.19 -5.18
N PHE A 73 -11.64 -26.67 -5.67
CA PHE A 73 -10.31 -27.30 -5.61
C PHE A 73 -10.31 -28.78 -6.03
N ASP A 74 -11.08 -29.10 -7.07
CA ASP A 74 -11.24 -30.44 -7.65
C ASP A 74 -11.83 -31.53 -6.74
N THR A 75 -11.95 -31.27 -5.43
CA THR A 75 -12.21 -32.29 -4.41
C THR A 75 -13.51 -32.07 -3.66
N LYS A 76 -13.88 -30.81 -3.39
CA LYS A 76 -15.10 -30.49 -2.64
C LYS A 76 -16.28 -30.36 -3.57
N LYS A 77 -17.30 -31.19 -3.38
CA LYS A 77 -18.49 -31.23 -4.24
C LYS A 77 -19.73 -30.73 -3.52
N PHE A 78 -20.53 -29.93 -4.21
CA PHE A 78 -21.80 -29.39 -3.71
C PHE A 78 -22.89 -29.61 -4.75
N HIS A 79 -24.08 -30.02 -4.31
CA HIS A 79 -25.23 -30.29 -5.18
C HIS A 79 -26.36 -29.31 -4.87
N MET A 80 -26.25 -28.10 -5.42
CA MET A 80 -27.11 -26.95 -5.15
C MET A 80 -27.13 -26.04 -6.38
N HIS A 81 -28.23 -25.32 -6.60
CA HIS A 81 -28.32 -24.35 -7.70
C HIS A 81 -27.30 -23.21 -7.50
N ASP A 82 -27.48 -22.45 -6.43
CA ASP A 82 -26.53 -21.40 -5.99
C ASP A 82 -25.45 -22.02 -5.12
N LEU A 83 -24.19 -21.67 -5.37
CA LEU A 83 -23.07 -22.09 -4.51
C LEU A 83 -23.03 -21.25 -3.25
N PHE A 84 -22.96 -21.91 -2.09
CA PHE A 84 -22.59 -21.32 -0.80
C PHE A 84 -21.43 -22.09 -0.20
N TYR A 85 -20.28 -21.43 -0.03
CA TYR A 85 -19.07 -22.06 0.49
C TYR A 85 -18.31 -21.14 1.44
N ILE A 86 -18.06 -21.61 2.66
CA ILE A 86 -17.18 -20.93 3.62
C ILE A 86 -15.75 -21.41 3.35
N THR A 87 -14.85 -20.48 3.08
CA THR A 87 -13.46 -20.76 2.75
C THR A 87 -12.70 -21.31 3.95
N ASP A 88 -12.25 -22.56 3.84
CA ASP A 88 -11.65 -23.34 4.93
C ASP A 88 -10.34 -24.03 4.51
N THR A 89 -9.81 -23.74 3.32
CA THR A 89 -8.60 -24.37 2.77
C THR A 89 -7.78 -23.37 1.98
N LEU A 90 -6.51 -23.20 2.34
CA LEU A 90 -5.56 -22.35 1.61
C LEU A 90 -5.17 -22.98 0.27
N GLY A 91 -4.91 -22.13 -0.72
CA GLY A 91 -4.36 -22.54 -2.01
C GLY A 91 -5.08 -21.94 -3.21
N SER A 92 -4.62 -22.32 -4.39
CA SER A 92 -5.19 -21.89 -5.67
C SER A 92 -5.74 -23.08 -6.46
N GLY A 93 -6.84 -22.86 -7.17
CA GLY A 93 -7.51 -23.88 -7.97
C GLY A 93 -8.72 -23.32 -8.71
N PHE A 94 -9.73 -24.15 -8.93
CA PHE A 94 -10.92 -23.78 -9.67
C PHE A 94 -12.20 -24.01 -8.86
N ILE A 95 -13.19 -23.15 -9.11
CA ILE A 95 -14.61 -23.43 -8.87
C ILE A 95 -15.20 -23.79 -10.23
N ILE A 96 -15.80 -24.98 -10.34
CA ILE A 96 -16.39 -25.49 -11.57
C ILE A 96 -17.87 -25.75 -11.31
N LEU A 97 -18.75 -25.11 -12.07
CA LEU A 97 -20.16 -25.48 -12.16
C LEU A 97 -20.33 -26.48 -13.31
N ARG A 98 -21.01 -27.58 -13.04
CA ARG A 98 -21.57 -28.50 -14.04
C ARG A 98 -23.09 -28.50 -13.93
N VAL A 99 -23.76 -28.28 -15.05
CA VAL A 99 -25.22 -28.36 -15.18
C VAL A 99 -25.56 -29.50 -16.12
N LYS A 100 -26.30 -30.49 -15.63
CA LYS A 100 -26.71 -31.67 -16.39
C LYS A 100 -28.19 -31.64 -16.74
N ASP A 101 -28.51 -31.62 -18.03
CA ASP A 101 -29.87 -31.91 -18.52
C ASP A 101 -30.10 -33.43 -18.41
N THR A 102 -30.97 -33.82 -17.49
CA THR A 102 -31.26 -35.24 -17.19
C THR A 102 -32.11 -35.93 -18.26
N ILE A 103 -32.81 -35.17 -19.12
CA ILE A 103 -33.61 -35.73 -20.22
C ILE A 103 -32.70 -36.05 -21.41
N LYS A 104 -31.84 -35.11 -21.79
CA LYS A 104 -30.94 -35.27 -22.95
C LYS A 104 -29.59 -35.89 -22.61
N ASN A 105 -29.28 -36.00 -21.31
CA ASN A 105 -27.99 -36.44 -20.80
C ASN A 105 -26.81 -35.60 -21.36
N ILE A 106 -27.03 -34.29 -21.48
CA ILE A 106 -26.03 -33.31 -21.92
C ILE A 106 -25.54 -32.54 -20.69
N GLU A 107 -24.23 -32.31 -20.62
CA GLU A 107 -23.60 -31.55 -19.55
C GLU A 107 -23.01 -30.26 -20.10
N TYR A 108 -23.22 -29.18 -19.36
CA TYR A 108 -22.69 -27.84 -19.61
C TYR A 108 -21.80 -27.47 -18.43
N SER A 109 -20.70 -26.77 -18.68
CA SER A 109 -19.78 -26.40 -17.61
C SER A 109 -19.24 -24.99 -17.78
N GLN A 110 -19.04 -24.32 -16.65
CA GLN A 110 -18.35 -23.05 -16.54
C GLN A 110 -17.43 -23.10 -15.33
N PHE A 111 -16.33 -22.36 -15.36
CA PHE A 111 -15.39 -22.32 -14.25
C PHE A 111 -14.82 -20.94 -14.01
N THR A 112 -14.30 -20.76 -12.81
CA THR A 112 -13.50 -19.59 -12.45
C THR A 112 -12.33 -20.02 -11.57
N SER A 113 -11.22 -19.27 -11.62
CA SER A 113 -10.09 -19.50 -10.73
C SER A 113 -10.40 -18.97 -9.35
N ILE A 114 -9.96 -19.67 -8.31
CA ILE A 114 -10.01 -19.20 -6.93
C ILE A 114 -8.62 -19.28 -6.31
N THR A 115 -8.27 -18.27 -5.52
CA THR A 115 -7.14 -18.31 -4.59
C THR A 115 -7.64 -17.95 -3.21
N ILE A 116 -7.36 -18.80 -2.23
CA ILE A 116 -7.67 -18.58 -0.82
C ILE A 116 -6.37 -18.37 -0.06
N LYS A 117 -6.26 -17.21 0.57
CA LYS A 117 -5.11 -16.76 1.36
C LYS A 117 -5.43 -16.74 2.86
N THR A 118 -4.41 -16.54 3.69
CA THR A 118 -4.63 -16.29 5.12
C THR A 118 -5.38 -14.96 5.27
N GLU A 119 -6.20 -14.84 6.30
CA GLU A 119 -6.92 -13.60 6.63
C GLU A 119 -6.01 -12.38 6.84
N TYR A 120 -4.73 -12.62 7.13
CA TYR A 120 -3.72 -11.60 7.38
C TYR A 120 -3.07 -11.07 6.10
N GLU A 121 -3.16 -11.78 4.98
CA GLU A 121 -2.64 -11.27 3.70
C GLU A 121 -3.49 -10.15 3.12
N ALA A 122 -4.74 -10.00 3.58
CA ALA A 122 -5.65 -8.97 3.13
C ALA A 122 -5.13 -7.54 3.37
N GLU A 123 -5.70 -6.59 2.63
CA GLU A 123 -5.47 -5.18 2.86
C GLU A 123 -6.13 -4.69 4.16
N GLY A 124 -5.49 -3.72 4.80
CA GLY A 124 -6.06 -3.05 5.96
C GLY A 124 -5.04 -2.35 6.81
N TYR A 125 -5.34 -2.14 8.09
CA TYR A 125 -4.51 -1.33 8.97
C TYR A 125 -3.89 -2.18 10.07
N VAL A 126 -2.57 -2.07 10.22
CA VAL A 126 -1.85 -2.57 11.39
C VAL A 126 -1.82 -1.44 12.42
N ILE A 127 -2.18 -1.74 13.65
CA ILE A 127 -2.29 -0.78 14.76
C ILE A 127 -1.32 -1.20 15.85
N LEU A 128 -0.37 -0.32 16.15
CA LEU A 128 0.50 -0.44 17.31
C LEU A 128 -0.06 0.43 18.44
N SER A 129 -0.27 -0.18 19.60
CA SER A 129 -0.97 0.47 20.71
C SER A 129 -0.36 0.11 22.06
N LYS A 130 -0.53 1.03 23.01
CA LYS A 130 -0.10 0.90 24.39
C LYS A 130 -1.28 0.45 25.25
N GLY A 131 -1.19 -0.79 25.74
CA GLY A 131 -2.12 -1.35 26.70
C GLY A 131 -1.73 -1.05 28.15
N ASN A 132 -2.41 -1.76 29.05
CA ASN A 132 -2.16 -1.67 30.50
C ASN A 132 -0.70 -1.98 30.83
N ASN A 133 -0.16 -1.29 31.85
CA ASN A 133 1.24 -1.43 32.27
C ASN A 133 2.26 -1.17 31.14
N ASN A 134 1.93 -0.31 30.17
CA ASN A 134 2.78 0.00 29.02
C ASN A 134 3.02 -1.22 28.10
N ALA A 135 2.12 -2.22 28.08
CA ALA A 135 2.24 -3.37 27.19
C ALA A 135 2.11 -2.95 25.72
N SER A 136 2.94 -3.49 24.85
CA SER A 136 2.81 -3.29 23.40
C SER A 136 1.80 -4.28 22.84
N HIS A 137 0.77 -3.78 22.16
CA HIS A 137 -0.20 -4.60 21.43
C HIS A 137 -0.14 -4.28 19.94
N LEU A 138 -0.07 -5.33 19.12
CA LEU A 138 -0.18 -5.22 17.68
C LEU A 138 -1.52 -5.78 17.25
N SER A 139 -2.40 -4.95 16.72
CA SER A 139 -3.70 -5.35 16.19
C SER A 139 -3.75 -5.17 14.68
N TYR A 140 -4.67 -5.87 14.02
CA TYR A 140 -4.87 -5.77 12.58
C TYR A 140 -6.36 -5.60 12.28
N ILE A 141 -6.71 -4.59 11.50
CA ILE A 141 -8.05 -4.36 10.98
C ILE A 141 -8.03 -4.73 9.51
N ARG A 142 -8.73 -5.82 9.16
CA ARG A 142 -8.93 -6.23 7.76
C ARG A 142 -10.06 -5.42 7.16
N LEU A 143 -9.85 -4.81 6.00
CA LEU A 143 -10.93 -4.13 5.30
C LEU A 143 -11.91 -5.14 4.68
N THR A 144 -13.20 -4.91 4.90
CA THR A 144 -14.30 -5.59 4.22
C THR A 144 -15.34 -4.55 3.83
N THR A 145 -15.85 -4.63 2.60
CA THR A 145 -16.83 -3.66 2.07
C THR A 145 -18.22 -3.96 2.60
N ASN A 146 -18.94 -2.91 2.98
CA ASN A 146 -20.36 -3.00 3.33
C ASN A 146 -21.20 -3.14 2.05
N ALA A 147 -21.84 -4.29 1.86
CA ALA A 147 -22.69 -4.57 0.69
C ALA A 147 -23.97 -3.70 0.64
N ASN A 148 -24.35 -3.07 1.74
CA ASN A 148 -25.52 -2.19 1.81
C ASN A 148 -25.20 -0.72 1.47
N TYR A 149 -23.92 -0.33 1.39
CA TYR A 149 -23.54 1.05 1.07
C TYR A 149 -24.06 1.52 -0.30
N THR A 150 -24.11 0.61 -1.30
CA THR A 150 -24.39 0.95 -2.71
C THR A 150 -25.86 0.79 -3.14
N LYS A 151 -26.81 0.59 -2.22
CA LYS A 151 -28.23 0.46 -2.59
C LYS A 151 -28.88 1.84 -2.76
N GLU A 152 -29.08 2.28 -4.00
CA GLU A 152 -29.89 3.47 -4.29
C GLU A 152 -31.32 3.30 -3.73
N GLY A 153 -31.77 4.25 -2.90
CA GLY A 153 -33.18 4.38 -2.50
C GLY A 153 -33.57 3.82 -1.13
N GLU A 154 -32.62 3.32 -0.31
CA GLU A 154 -32.83 2.96 1.09
C GLU A 154 -32.04 3.91 2.02
N GLU A 155 -32.37 3.97 3.33
CA GLU A 155 -31.53 4.70 4.31
C GLU A 155 -30.12 4.13 4.26
N HIS A 156 -29.20 4.85 3.63
CA HIS A 156 -27.81 4.43 3.49
C HIS A 156 -27.18 4.26 4.87
N GLU A 157 -26.62 3.09 5.15
CA GLU A 157 -25.68 2.94 6.26
C GLU A 157 -24.52 3.91 6.05
N THR A 158 -24.11 4.60 7.12
CA THR A 158 -23.11 5.67 7.02
C THR A 158 -21.68 5.15 6.84
N ASN A 159 -21.44 3.86 7.11
CA ASN A 159 -20.12 3.24 7.00
C ASN A 159 -19.98 2.48 5.69
N TYR A 160 -18.94 2.79 4.93
CA TYR A 160 -18.57 2.07 3.71
C TYR A 160 -17.89 0.73 4.01
N TYR A 161 -17.15 0.64 5.13
CA TYR A 161 -16.48 -0.58 5.55
C TYR A 161 -17.12 -1.13 6.83
N ASP A 162 -17.27 -2.45 6.90
CA ASP A 162 -17.61 -3.14 8.15
C ASP A 162 -16.36 -3.51 8.95
N CYS A 163 -15.25 -3.75 8.24
CA CYS A 163 -13.97 -4.25 8.76
C CYS A 163 -14.06 -5.53 9.63
N LYS A 164 -12.93 -6.21 9.79
CA LYS A 164 -12.79 -7.31 10.74
C LYS A 164 -11.54 -7.12 11.58
N ASP A 165 -11.73 -7.06 12.89
CA ASP A 165 -10.68 -6.74 13.84
C ASP A 165 -10.01 -8.00 14.39
N TYR A 166 -8.68 -7.97 14.43
CA TYR A 166 -7.83 -8.98 15.03
C TYR A 166 -6.99 -8.31 16.13
N TYR A 167 -7.52 -8.35 17.35
CA TYR A 167 -6.87 -7.74 18.51
C TYR A 167 -5.63 -8.53 18.94
N ASN A 168 -4.53 -7.81 19.19
CA ASN A 168 -3.26 -8.37 19.68
C ASN A 168 -2.80 -9.62 18.89
N VAL A 169 -2.83 -9.51 17.56
CA VAL A 169 -2.53 -10.58 16.60
C VAL A 169 -1.14 -11.18 16.82
N TYR A 170 -0.16 -10.39 17.27
CA TYR A 170 1.17 -10.91 17.57
C TYR A 170 1.14 -12.00 18.66
N GLU A 171 0.51 -11.74 19.80
CA GLU A 171 0.46 -12.71 20.91
C GLU A 171 -0.42 -13.91 20.53
N ALA A 172 -1.50 -13.67 19.80
CA ALA A 172 -2.36 -14.73 19.27
C ALA A 172 -1.58 -15.68 18.36
N THR A 173 -0.69 -15.17 17.52
CA THR A 173 0.13 -15.97 16.60
C THR A 173 1.32 -16.63 17.30
N ASN A 174 2.11 -15.86 18.04
CA ASN A 174 3.43 -16.28 18.53
C ASN A 174 3.38 -16.96 19.91
N LYS A 175 2.25 -16.86 20.63
CA LYS A 175 2.06 -17.40 21.99
C LYS A 175 3.08 -16.85 22.99
N GLU A 176 3.60 -15.66 22.74
CA GLU A 176 4.47 -14.90 23.63
C GLU A 176 4.06 -13.42 23.65
N SER A 177 4.42 -12.71 24.72
CA SER A 177 4.23 -11.26 24.81
C SER A 177 5.15 -10.55 23.82
N MET A 178 4.63 -9.55 23.12
CA MET A 178 5.43 -8.74 22.19
C MET A 178 6.47 -7.91 22.94
N GLY A 179 6.09 -7.33 24.07
CA GLY A 179 6.93 -6.39 24.80
C GLY A 179 6.15 -5.24 25.44
N ARG A 180 6.85 -4.14 25.70
CA ARG A 180 6.39 -2.93 26.36
C ARG A 180 7.02 -1.69 25.72
N GLY A 181 6.33 -0.56 25.88
CA GLY A 181 6.75 0.75 25.38
C GLY A 181 6.74 0.80 23.86
N PRO A 182 5.58 0.65 23.20
CA PRO A 182 5.49 0.75 21.74
C PRO A 182 5.95 2.12 21.25
N LEU A 183 6.65 2.15 20.11
CA LEU A 183 7.22 3.38 19.54
C LEU A 183 6.79 3.62 18.09
N LYS A 184 7.01 2.65 17.19
CA LYS A 184 6.84 2.85 15.74
C LYS A 184 6.67 1.54 14.97
N LEU A 185 5.93 1.60 13.87
CA LEU A 185 5.82 0.56 12.83
C LEU A 185 6.57 0.99 11.56
N LEU A 186 7.27 0.05 10.95
CA LEU A 186 7.82 0.19 9.61
C LEU A 186 7.49 -1.04 8.80
N GLN A 187 6.62 -0.90 7.80
CA GLN A 187 6.47 -1.90 6.77
C GLN A 187 7.65 -1.83 5.80
N HIS A 188 8.24 -2.97 5.46
CA HIS A 188 9.34 -3.09 4.51
C HIS A 188 9.11 -4.23 3.52
N PHE A 189 9.84 -4.20 2.41
CA PHE A 189 9.62 -5.07 1.26
C PHE A 189 10.96 -5.59 0.72
N HIS A 190 10.89 -6.66 -0.06
CA HIS A 190 11.99 -7.12 -0.88
C HIS A 190 11.55 -7.17 -2.36
N SER A 191 12.51 -7.17 -3.27
CA SER A 191 12.25 -7.35 -4.69
C SER A 191 11.77 -8.77 -4.98
N SER A 192 10.99 -8.93 -6.05
CA SER A 192 10.58 -10.24 -6.54
C SER A 192 11.46 -10.74 -7.69
N ASN A 193 11.54 -12.06 -7.85
CA ASN A 193 12.08 -12.75 -9.02
C ASN A 193 11.35 -14.09 -9.24
N SER A 194 11.83 -14.92 -10.17
CA SER A 194 11.19 -16.22 -10.48
C SER A 194 11.18 -17.21 -9.31
N GLU A 195 12.09 -17.05 -8.34
CA GLU A 195 12.24 -17.93 -7.17
C GLU A 195 11.63 -17.33 -5.90
N ASN A 196 11.57 -16.00 -5.81
CA ASN A 196 11.13 -15.21 -4.66
C ASN A 196 10.00 -14.31 -5.16
N GLY A 197 8.75 -14.78 -5.08
CA GLY A 197 7.59 -14.03 -5.56
C GLY A 197 7.41 -12.69 -4.83
N SER A 198 6.45 -11.87 -5.28
CA SER A 198 6.05 -10.72 -4.48
C SER A 198 5.34 -11.22 -3.22
N GLU A 199 5.83 -10.80 -2.05
CA GLU A 199 5.24 -11.11 -0.75
C GLU A 199 4.58 -9.88 -0.14
N VAL A 200 3.68 -10.14 0.81
CA VAL A 200 3.12 -9.11 1.69
C VAL A 200 4.26 -8.57 2.56
N GLY A 201 4.48 -7.26 2.52
CA GLY A 201 5.60 -6.62 3.22
C GLY A 201 5.63 -6.96 4.71
N ALA A 202 6.82 -7.25 5.23
CA ALA A 202 7.09 -7.53 6.64
C ALA A 202 7.10 -6.25 7.47
N PHE A 203 7.13 -6.37 8.80
CA PHE A 203 7.05 -5.24 9.72
C PHE A 203 8.13 -5.26 10.77
N TRP A 204 8.93 -4.20 10.79
CA TRP A 204 9.72 -3.84 11.94
C TRP A 204 8.86 -3.10 12.97
N ILE A 205 8.93 -3.57 14.21
CA ILE A 205 8.21 -3.01 15.35
C ILE A 205 9.23 -2.49 16.34
N PHE A 206 9.23 -1.18 16.54
CA PHE A 206 10.07 -0.50 17.51
C PHE A 206 9.34 -0.35 18.84
N GLN A 207 10.01 -0.75 19.92
CA GLN A 207 9.51 -0.65 21.28
C GLN A 207 10.67 -0.53 22.29
N GLU A 208 10.36 -0.29 23.56
CA GLU A 208 11.38 -0.13 24.61
C GLU A 208 11.93 -1.48 25.07
N GLU A 209 11.06 -2.48 25.26
CA GLU A 209 11.44 -3.79 25.82
C GLU A 209 10.61 -4.94 25.22
N PRO A 210 11.19 -5.96 24.56
CA PRO A 210 12.53 -5.98 23.98
C PRO A 210 12.60 -5.09 22.72
N GLU A 211 13.57 -4.18 22.69
CA GLU A 211 13.97 -3.28 21.59
C GLU A 211 13.15 -3.39 20.28
N CYS A 212 13.66 -4.06 19.25
CA CYS A 212 13.06 -4.06 17.92
C CYS A 212 13.03 -5.48 17.33
N ILE A 213 11.86 -5.85 16.80
CA ILE A 213 11.60 -7.17 16.20
C ILE A 213 11.04 -7.02 14.79
N ASP A 214 11.35 -7.98 13.94
CA ASP A 214 10.75 -8.10 12.61
C ASP A 214 9.72 -9.24 12.61
N ILE A 215 8.61 -9.02 11.92
CA ILE A 215 7.53 -10.01 11.82
C ILE A 215 7.05 -10.16 10.37
N SER A 216 6.57 -11.36 10.04
CA SER A 216 6.00 -11.65 8.73
C SER A 216 4.70 -10.85 8.49
N GLY A 217 4.58 -10.22 7.33
CA GLY A 217 3.34 -9.60 6.88
C GLY A 217 2.24 -10.59 6.48
N VAL A 218 2.59 -11.87 6.30
CA VAL A 218 1.66 -12.94 5.89
C VAL A 218 1.04 -13.66 7.09
N SER A 219 1.77 -13.77 8.19
CA SER A 219 1.36 -14.57 9.35
C SER A 219 1.41 -13.83 10.70
N PHE A 220 2.03 -12.65 10.77
CA PHE A 220 2.42 -11.97 12.01
C PHE A 220 3.36 -12.80 12.91
N GLN A 221 3.99 -13.86 12.38
CA GLN A 221 5.01 -14.60 13.11
C GLN A 221 6.29 -13.79 13.22
N LYS A 222 6.92 -13.84 14.40
CA LYS A 222 8.24 -13.27 14.63
C LYS A 222 9.28 -13.96 13.76
N ASP A 223 10.04 -13.17 13.02
CA ASP A 223 11.16 -13.66 12.22
C ASP A 223 12.48 -13.44 12.97
N ILE A 224 12.85 -12.17 13.19
CA ILE A 224 14.16 -11.83 13.73
C ILE A 224 14.11 -10.67 14.74
N THR A 225 15.23 -10.48 15.46
CA THR A 225 15.42 -9.31 16.34
C THR A 225 16.49 -8.41 15.77
N LEU A 226 16.33 -7.09 15.88
CA LEU A 226 17.31 -6.12 15.37
C LEU A 226 18.70 -6.36 15.96
N ARG A 227 18.78 -6.71 17.25
CA ARG A 227 20.04 -7.01 17.94
C ARG A 227 20.85 -8.12 17.25
N SER A 228 20.17 -9.14 16.73
CA SER A 228 20.82 -10.24 16.01
C SER A 228 21.30 -9.86 14.60
N GLN A 229 20.95 -8.67 14.12
CA GLN A 229 21.31 -8.17 12.79
C GLN A 229 22.58 -7.31 12.79
N PHE A 230 23.20 -7.04 13.94
CA PHE A 230 24.51 -6.36 14.00
C PHE A 230 25.66 -7.36 13.92
N LEU A 231 26.70 -7.01 13.15
CA LEU A 231 27.86 -7.88 12.93
C LEU A 231 28.66 -8.09 14.23
N ASP A 232 28.93 -7.00 14.95
CA ASP A 232 29.74 -6.98 16.18
C ASP A 232 28.88 -6.76 17.44
N GLY A 233 27.60 -7.12 17.34
CA GLY A 233 26.59 -6.82 18.36
C GLY A 233 26.13 -5.35 18.32
N MET A 234 24.91 -5.11 18.83
CA MET A 234 24.34 -3.76 18.81
C MET A 234 25.19 -2.79 19.66
N PRO A 235 25.50 -1.59 19.16
CA PRO A 235 26.25 -0.59 19.90
C PRO A 235 25.66 -0.31 21.29
N ALA A 236 26.53 -0.11 22.29
CA ALA A 236 26.10 0.24 23.65
C ALA A 236 25.32 1.57 23.64
N ASP A 237 24.29 1.66 24.49
CA ASP A 237 23.40 2.82 24.63
C ASP A 237 22.67 3.24 23.34
N PHE A 238 22.67 2.39 22.31
CA PHE A 238 21.86 2.62 21.13
C PHE A 238 20.41 2.25 21.42
N HIS A 239 19.51 3.22 21.23
CA HIS A 239 18.07 3.04 21.41
C HIS A 239 17.36 3.21 20.06
N PRO A 240 17.14 2.11 19.31
CA PRO A 240 16.47 2.15 18.02
C PRO A 240 15.08 2.79 18.13
N TYR A 241 14.74 3.63 17.15
CA TYR A 241 13.46 4.34 17.09
C TYR A 241 12.81 4.27 15.72
N ASP A 242 13.62 4.26 14.66
CA ASP A 242 13.15 4.28 13.29
C ASP A 242 14.12 3.52 12.38
N MET A 243 13.72 3.24 11.15
CA MET A 243 14.60 2.69 10.14
C MET A 243 14.11 3.02 8.73
N VAL A 244 15.05 3.23 7.82
CA VAL A 244 14.78 3.16 6.39
C VAL A 244 15.24 1.79 5.89
N ASP A 245 14.33 1.00 5.36
CA ASP A 245 14.67 -0.27 4.72
C ASP A 245 14.44 -0.15 3.21
N MET A 246 15.51 -0.29 2.44
CA MET A 246 15.56 -0.08 1.00
C MET A 246 15.94 -1.37 0.27
N ARG A 247 16.01 -1.34 -1.05
CA ARG A 247 16.29 -2.50 -1.91
C ARG A 247 17.69 -3.08 -1.67
N TRP A 248 18.72 -2.26 -1.58
CA TRP A 248 20.12 -2.71 -1.42
C TRP A 248 20.73 -2.38 -0.05
N SER A 249 20.06 -1.60 0.77
CA SER A 249 20.57 -1.14 2.05
C SER A 249 19.47 -0.90 3.08
N SER A 250 19.82 -0.92 4.36
CA SER A 250 18.94 -0.46 5.43
C SER A 250 19.72 0.45 6.38
N PHE A 251 19.04 1.43 6.97
CA PHE A 251 19.59 2.41 7.91
C PHE A 251 18.74 2.40 9.17
N VAL A 252 19.27 1.90 10.28
CA VAL A 252 18.58 1.96 11.57
C VAL A 252 18.96 3.23 12.31
N ILE A 253 17.97 3.90 12.89
CA ILE A 253 18.06 5.26 13.43
C ILE A 253 17.71 5.21 14.92
N GLY A 254 18.59 5.79 15.75
CA GLY A 254 18.39 5.90 17.20
C GLY A 254 17.50 7.09 17.58
N LYS A 255 17.00 7.09 18.82
CA LYS A 255 16.26 8.23 19.41
C LYS A 255 17.07 9.54 19.39
N ASP A 256 18.40 9.46 19.38
CA ASP A 256 19.33 10.60 19.29
C ASP A 256 19.64 11.02 17.84
N GLY A 257 19.08 10.32 16.85
CA GLY A 257 19.32 10.53 15.44
C GLY A 257 20.58 9.85 14.90
N LYS A 258 21.37 9.16 15.73
CA LYS A 258 22.53 8.40 15.25
C LYS A 258 22.07 7.24 14.36
N MET A 259 22.80 7.01 13.27
CA MET A 259 22.44 5.98 12.30
C MET A 259 23.53 4.94 12.11
N TYR A 260 23.10 3.70 11.88
CA TYR A 260 23.96 2.60 11.43
C TYR A 260 23.34 1.98 10.18
N SER A 261 24.18 1.60 9.22
CA SER A 261 23.70 1.01 7.98
C SER A 261 24.17 -0.42 7.79
N ARG A 262 23.38 -1.17 7.01
CA ARG A 262 23.77 -2.44 6.41
C ARG A 262 23.64 -2.35 4.90
N LYS A 263 24.47 -3.11 4.22
CA LYS A 263 24.29 -3.41 2.79
C LYS A 263 23.73 -4.82 2.66
N LYS A 264 22.65 -4.95 1.90
CA LYS A 264 22.00 -6.23 1.65
C LYS A 264 22.84 -7.07 0.69
N ALA A 265 22.99 -8.35 1.00
CA ALA A 265 23.69 -9.30 0.13
C ALA A 265 22.87 -9.59 -1.13
N THR A 266 21.54 -9.51 -1.01
CA THR A 266 20.58 -9.69 -2.10
C THR A 266 19.35 -8.84 -1.83
N GLU A 267 18.75 -8.32 -2.91
CA GLU A 267 17.49 -7.57 -2.88
C GLU A 267 16.25 -8.46 -2.73
N PHE A 268 16.40 -9.78 -2.85
CA PHE A 268 15.29 -10.75 -2.87
C PHE A 268 14.93 -11.32 -1.48
N LEU A 269 15.56 -10.81 -0.42
CA LEU A 269 15.30 -11.21 0.96
C LEU A 269 15.06 -9.96 1.81
N PHE A 270 14.12 -10.04 2.75
CA PHE A 270 13.87 -8.96 3.73
C PHE A 270 15.14 -8.60 4.51
N ASN A 271 15.77 -9.61 5.10
CA ASN A 271 16.93 -9.48 5.96
C ASN A 271 18.11 -10.23 5.36
N SER A 272 19.03 -9.48 4.74
CA SER A 272 20.33 -10.01 4.32
C SER A 272 21.46 -9.03 4.67
N GLY A 273 22.62 -9.58 5.02
CA GLY A 273 23.73 -8.79 5.55
C GLY A 273 23.53 -8.36 7.01
N HIS A 274 24.54 -7.68 7.55
CA HIS A 274 24.57 -7.22 8.93
C HIS A 274 24.80 -5.70 9.01
N PHE A 275 24.19 -5.06 10.00
CA PHE A 275 24.50 -3.68 10.38
C PHE A 275 25.93 -3.61 10.91
N LEU A 276 26.63 -2.57 10.47
CA LEU A 276 27.96 -2.23 10.95
C LEU A 276 27.86 -1.26 12.14
N ASN A 277 28.86 -1.28 13.02
CA ASN A 277 28.90 -0.41 14.20
C ASN A 277 29.52 0.97 13.91
N ASN A 278 29.83 1.26 12.64
CA ASN A 278 30.30 2.58 12.22
C ASN A 278 29.09 3.48 11.98
N ALA A 279 29.11 4.68 12.57
CA ALA A 279 28.08 5.68 12.30
C ALA A 279 28.08 6.07 10.82
N VAL A 280 26.89 6.35 10.29
CA VAL A 280 26.74 6.82 8.91
C VAL A 280 27.29 8.23 8.76
N THR A 281 28.11 8.44 7.73
CA THR A 281 28.78 9.72 7.46
C THR A 281 28.54 10.21 6.04
N PHE A 282 28.68 11.51 5.85
CA PHE A 282 28.70 12.20 4.56
C PHE A 282 30.06 12.87 4.38
N GLU A 283 30.71 12.67 3.23
CA GLU A 283 31.99 13.29 2.91
C GLU A 283 31.81 14.31 1.78
N GLU A 284 32.28 15.54 2.00
CA GLU A 284 32.27 16.61 1.01
C GLU A 284 33.54 17.44 1.16
N GLU A 285 34.24 17.69 0.04
CA GLU A 285 35.48 18.47 0.01
C GLU A 285 36.57 17.98 0.98
N GLY A 286 36.59 16.68 1.29
CA GLY A 286 37.52 16.04 2.23
C GLY A 286 37.16 16.22 3.71
N ASN A 287 36.00 16.83 4.02
CA ASN A 287 35.44 16.89 5.37
C ASN A 287 34.44 15.74 5.57
N ILE A 288 34.52 15.08 6.71
CA ILE A 288 33.61 13.99 7.09
C ILE A 288 32.65 14.52 8.15
N HIS A 289 31.36 14.41 7.86
CA HIS A 289 30.26 14.81 8.73
C HIS A 289 29.49 13.56 9.18
N GLU A 290 29.23 13.43 10.47
CA GLU A 290 28.25 12.45 10.95
C GLU A 290 26.85 12.90 10.51
N VAL A 291 26.04 11.97 10.03
CA VAL A 291 24.71 12.27 9.48
C VAL A 291 23.66 11.86 10.48
N SER A 292 22.80 12.80 10.87
CA SER A 292 21.63 12.50 11.71
C SER A 292 20.46 11.99 10.87
N GLY A 293 19.86 10.87 11.25
CA GLY A 293 18.65 10.31 10.62
C GLY A 293 17.35 10.93 11.10
N ALA A 294 17.39 11.86 12.06
CA ALA A 294 16.19 12.41 12.70
C ALA A 294 15.30 13.26 11.77
N GLY A 295 15.76 13.56 10.55
CA GLY A 295 15.00 14.30 9.53
C GLY A 295 14.70 13.47 8.29
N VAL A 296 14.67 12.13 8.40
CA VAL A 296 14.44 11.24 7.24
C VAL A 296 13.01 11.31 6.74
N LEU A 297 12.81 11.23 5.42
CA LEU A 297 11.49 11.29 4.80
C LEU A 297 11.07 9.89 4.33
N HIS A 298 10.17 9.28 5.09
CA HIS A 298 9.55 8.03 4.69
C HIS A 298 8.58 8.25 3.54
N HIS A 299 8.65 7.36 2.54
CA HIS A 299 7.71 7.30 1.43
C HIS A 299 7.76 5.92 0.79
N ARG A 300 6.69 5.50 0.11
CA ARG A 300 6.56 4.15 -0.45
C ARG A 300 7.09 3.95 -1.86
N TYR A 301 7.73 4.95 -2.48
CA TYR A 301 8.07 4.89 -3.90
C TYR A 301 9.53 4.52 -4.15
N SER A 302 9.74 3.37 -4.78
CA SER A 302 11.09 2.89 -5.15
C SER A 302 11.67 3.57 -6.40
N THR A 303 10.89 4.41 -7.10
CA THR A 303 11.22 4.99 -8.42
C THR A 303 12.50 5.81 -8.42
N GLY A 304 12.82 6.48 -7.30
CA GLY A 304 14.00 7.33 -7.19
C GLY A 304 15.33 6.57 -7.03
N GLY A 305 15.30 5.35 -6.45
CA GLY A 305 16.53 4.67 -6.03
C GLY A 305 17.26 5.39 -4.88
N TYR A 306 16.56 6.19 -4.08
CA TYR A 306 17.09 6.84 -2.88
C TYR A 306 15.97 7.19 -1.90
N THR A 307 16.33 7.50 -0.66
CA THR A 307 15.48 8.16 0.34
C THR A 307 16.02 9.54 0.66
N LEU A 308 15.15 10.55 0.71
CA LEU A 308 15.54 11.92 1.07
C LEU A 308 15.68 12.07 2.59
N LEU A 309 16.66 12.86 3.00
CA LEU A 309 16.93 13.21 4.39
C LEU A 309 17.14 14.72 4.48
N TYR A 310 16.49 15.39 5.44
CA TYR A 310 16.90 16.71 5.88
C TYR A 310 17.93 16.58 7.01
N GLU A 311 19.19 16.92 6.73
CA GLU A 311 20.25 16.90 7.73
C GLU A 311 20.25 18.23 8.48
N LYS A 312 19.84 18.17 9.75
CA LYS A 312 19.54 19.35 10.57
C LYS A 312 20.77 20.16 10.94
N ASN A 313 21.94 19.55 11.07
CA ASN A 313 23.16 20.24 11.49
C ASN A 313 23.83 20.99 10.33
N LEU A 314 23.66 20.49 9.11
CA LEU A 314 24.13 21.05 7.86
C LEU A 314 23.07 21.91 7.17
N HIS A 315 21.84 21.97 7.72
CA HIS A 315 20.71 22.73 7.20
C HIS A 315 20.43 22.47 5.70
N ARG A 316 20.54 21.21 5.26
CA ARG A 316 20.41 20.86 3.84
C ARG A 316 19.78 19.49 3.61
N PHE A 317 19.40 19.23 2.37
CA PHE A 317 18.96 17.89 1.97
C PHE A 317 20.12 17.00 1.53
N LEU A 318 20.08 15.75 1.97
CA LEU A 318 20.96 14.66 1.57
C LEU A 318 20.13 13.46 1.10
N LEU A 319 20.79 12.52 0.42
CA LEU A 319 20.19 11.34 -0.18
C LEU A 319 20.84 10.08 0.40
N MET A 320 20.01 9.16 0.89
CA MET A 320 20.39 7.78 1.16
C MET A 320 20.28 7.01 -0.15
N LEU A 321 21.40 6.66 -0.77
CA LEU A 321 21.45 6.09 -2.11
C LEU A 321 21.18 4.58 -2.11
N ASP A 322 20.43 4.12 -3.12
CA ASP A 322 20.01 2.72 -3.26
C ASP A 322 19.71 2.28 -4.71
N GLY A 323 20.08 3.09 -5.72
CA GLY A 323 19.72 2.84 -7.12
C GLY A 323 20.36 1.60 -7.76
N ASN A 324 21.37 1.01 -7.12
CA ASN A 324 21.94 -0.30 -7.48
C ASN A 324 22.82 -0.85 -6.34
N GLN A 325 23.23 -2.11 -6.49
CA GLN A 325 24.08 -2.78 -5.51
C GLN A 325 25.39 -2.04 -5.24
N GLN A 326 25.99 -1.33 -6.21
CA GLN A 326 27.29 -0.70 -6.03
C GLN A 326 27.19 0.55 -5.13
N VAL A 327 26.20 1.40 -5.37
CA VAL A 327 26.00 2.67 -4.65
C VAL A 327 25.15 2.54 -3.38
N GLY A 328 24.41 1.43 -3.24
CA GLY A 328 23.54 1.17 -2.10
C GLY A 328 24.23 1.33 -0.75
N GLY A 329 23.61 2.12 0.13
CA GLY A 329 24.10 2.45 1.47
C GLY A 329 24.94 3.74 1.55
N GLY A 330 25.20 4.41 0.42
CA GLY A 330 25.95 5.67 0.39
C GLY A 330 25.09 6.89 0.74
N ILE A 331 25.74 7.96 1.22
CA ILE A 331 25.11 9.28 1.42
C ILE A 331 25.67 10.26 0.39
N ALA A 332 24.81 11.02 -0.29
CA ALA A 332 25.22 12.03 -1.26
C ALA A 332 24.36 13.29 -1.20
N ALA A 333 24.91 14.42 -1.65
CA ALA A 333 24.15 15.63 -1.90
C ALA A 333 23.43 15.55 -3.27
N PRO A 334 22.24 16.13 -3.41
CA PRO A 334 21.60 16.28 -4.71
C PRO A 334 22.41 17.21 -5.62
N PHE A 335 22.37 16.95 -6.93
CA PHE A 335 23.07 17.77 -7.92
C PHE A 335 22.27 19.01 -8.29
N VAL A 336 22.83 20.19 -8.01
CA VAL A 336 22.25 21.50 -8.33
C VAL A 336 22.88 22.05 -9.62
N SER A 337 22.09 22.11 -10.71
CA SER A 337 22.58 22.50 -12.04
C SER A 337 22.86 24.00 -12.21
N GLY A 338 22.48 24.83 -11.23
CA GLY A 338 22.73 26.27 -11.19
C GLY A 338 21.57 27.04 -10.57
N ASN A 339 21.67 28.37 -10.52
CA ASN A 339 20.66 29.22 -9.86
C ASN A 339 19.35 29.35 -10.67
N SER A 340 19.33 28.99 -11.95
CA SER A 340 18.15 29.11 -12.81
C SER A 340 17.01 28.14 -12.45
N ILE A 341 17.26 27.14 -11.61
CA ILE A 341 16.24 26.18 -11.17
C ILE A 341 15.35 26.73 -10.05
N TYR A 342 15.73 27.87 -9.44
CA TYR A 342 15.04 28.44 -8.29
C TYR A 342 14.02 29.51 -8.71
N THR A 343 12.79 29.37 -8.24
CA THR A 343 11.70 30.33 -8.45
C THR A 343 11.02 30.65 -7.11
N PRO A 344 11.05 31.90 -6.63
CA PRO A 344 11.82 33.02 -7.16
C PRO A 344 13.34 32.77 -7.09
N ALA A 345 14.14 33.61 -7.75
CA ALA A 345 15.58 33.42 -7.84
C ALA A 345 16.32 33.47 -6.49
N ASP A 346 15.68 34.05 -5.47
CA ASP A 346 16.14 34.16 -4.08
C ASP A 346 15.48 33.12 -3.14
N ALA A 347 14.83 32.08 -3.69
CA ALA A 347 14.35 30.96 -2.90
C ALA A 347 15.49 30.29 -2.09
N ALA A 348 15.15 29.75 -0.93
CA ALA A 348 16.06 28.98 -0.08
C ALA A 348 16.71 27.85 -0.87
N ARG A 349 17.99 27.58 -0.59
CA ARG A 349 18.82 26.68 -1.38
C ARG A 349 18.71 25.26 -0.86
N ILE A 350 18.53 24.26 -1.73
CA ILE A 350 18.42 22.85 -1.29
C ILE A 350 19.69 22.37 -0.59
N ASP A 351 20.82 22.90 -1.03
CA ASP A 351 22.16 22.67 -0.51
C ASP A 351 22.49 23.50 0.75
N ASP A 352 21.67 24.50 1.09
CA ASP A 352 21.79 25.34 2.30
C ASP A 352 20.49 26.14 2.53
N LEU A 353 19.59 25.66 3.38
CA LEU A 353 18.33 26.36 3.67
C LEU A 353 18.53 27.66 4.48
N GLY A 354 19.76 27.99 4.87
CA GLY A 354 20.07 29.15 5.70
C GLY A 354 19.34 29.11 7.03
N GLU A 355 18.70 30.22 7.39
CA GLU A 355 17.94 30.35 8.64
C GLU A 355 16.49 29.86 8.55
N MET A 356 16.09 29.21 7.44
CA MET A 356 14.76 28.64 7.33
C MET A 356 14.59 27.44 8.27
N GLU A 357 13.48 27.43 8.99
CA GLU A 357 13.03 26.28 9.77
C GLU A 357 12.24 25.32 8.86
N MET A 358 12.63 24.05 8.87
CA MET A 358 11.87 22.97 8.22
C MET A 358 10.72 22.54 9.12
N ILE A 359 9.48 22.86 8.75
CA ILE A 359 8.29 22.45 9.51
C ILE A 359 7.87 21.03 9.13
N TYR A 360 7.84 20.75 7.83
CA TYR A 360 7.44 19.45 7.29
C TYR A 360 8.03 19.27 5.90
N CYS A 361 8.31 18.03 5.51
CA CYS A 361 8.54 17.66 4.12
C CYS A 361 8.03 16.24 3.86
N GLY A 362 7.28 16.06 2.78
CA GLY A 362 6.75 14.77 2.36
C GLY A 362 6.93 14.55 0.86
N ALA A 363 7.02 13.29 0.44
CA ALA A 363 7.15 12.92 -0.96
C ALA A 363 5.78 12.66 -1.60
N TYR A 364 5.68 12.95 -2.89
CA TYR A 364 4.49 12.64 -3.70
C TYR A 364 4.90 12.30 -5.14
N LYS A 365 4.01 11.64 -5.88
CA LYS A 365 4.12 11.35 -7.31
C LYS A 365 3.34 12.38 -8.13
N SER A 366 4.02 13.03 -9.07
CA SER A 366 3.39 13.97 -10.00
C SER A 366 2.65 13.28 -11.15
N ASN A 367 2.95 12.01 -11.46
CA ASN A 367 2.18 11.10 -12.33
C ASN A 367 2.71 9.66 -12.20
N TYR A 368 2.02 8.69 -12.80
CA TYR A 368 2.33 7.26 -12.66
C TYR A 368 3.72 6.86 -13.22
N TRP A 369 4.17 7.54 -14.26
CA TRP A 369 5.40 7.22 -15.00
C TRP A 369 6.57 8.15 -14.63
N ALA A 370 6.40 8.95 -13.58
CA ALA A 370 7.42 9.90 -13.17
C ALA A 370 8.69 9.15 -12.75
N VAL A 371 9.76 9.39 -13.50
CA VAL A 371 11.12 8.92 -13.20
C VAL A 371 11.82 9.79 -12.16
N SER A 372 11.11 10.77 -11.59
CA SER A 372 11.58 11.71 -10.58
C SER A 372 10.64 11.66 -9.39
N ASN A 373 11.19 11.73 -8.17
CA ASN A 373 10.39 11.90 -6.96
C ASN A 373 10.17 13.39 -6.73
N TYR A 374 8.98 13.77 -6.30
CA TYR A 374 8.63 15.14 -5.98
C TYR A 374 8.39 15.29 -4.49
N TYR A 375 8.67 16.48 -3.98
CA TYR A 375 8.62 16.79 -2.56
C TYR A 375 7.91 18.11 -2.35
N TYR A 376 7.09 18.15 -1.32
CA TYR A 376 6.47 19.36 -0.82
C TYR A 376 6.95 19.56 0.61
N ALA A 377 7.59 20.70 0.86
CA ALA A 377 7.98 21.15 2.19
C ALA A 377 7.19 22.39 2.61
N ILE A 378 7.00 22.52 3.91
CA ILE A 378 6.58 23.76 4.56
C ILE A 378 7.80 24.31 5.28
N LEU A 379 8.26 25.48 4.86
CA LEU A 379 9.36 26.20 5.49
C LEU A 379 8.82 27.39 6.27
N LYS A 380 9.51 27.80 7.33
CA LYS A 380 9.21 29.02 8.07
C LYS A 380 10.45 29.89 8.15
N ASP A 381 10.32 31.17 7.79
CA ASP A 381 11.42 32.12 7.89
C ASP A 381 11.58 32.66 9.33
N PRO A 382 12.70 33.35 9.64
CA PRO A 382 12.92 33.96 10.96
C PRO A 382 11.89 35.04 11.36
N LYS A 383 11.09 35.55 10.41
CA LYS A 383 10.01 36.50 10.67
C LYS A 383 8.68 35.80 10.96
N GLY A 384 8.64 34.47 10.88
CA GLY A 384 7.47 33.65 11.13
C GLY A 384 6.54 33.47 9.92
N ILE A 385 7.01 33.77 8.71
CA ILE A 385 6.24 33.56 7.47
C ILE A 385 6.46 32.13 6.97
N TYR A 386 5.36 31.43 6.71
CA TYR A 386 5.36 30.09 6.14
C TYR A 386 5.37 30.11 4.61
N TYR A 387 6.14 29.21 4.02
CA TYR A 387 6.28 29.03 2.58
C TYR A 387 5.96 27.60 2.19
N SER A 388 5.25 27.43 1.08
CA SER A 388 5.34 26.19 0.32
C SER A 388 6.70 26.15 -0.39
N TYR A 389 7.34 24.99 -0.37
CA TYR A 389 8.64 24.77 -0.98
C TYR A 389 8.64 23.43 -1.71
N VAL A 390 8.55 23.47 -3.03
CA VAL A 390 8.31 22.31 -3.89
C VAL A 390 9.50 22.06 -4.78
N PHE A 391 9.95 20.81 -4.88
CA PHE A 391 11.06 20.43 -5.74
C PHE A 391 10.95 18.98 -6.21
N GLY A 392 11.62 18.68 -7.34
CA GLY A 392 11.73 17.33 -7.87
C GLY A 392 13.19 16.91 -8.00
N ILE A 393 13.44 15.60 -7.84
CA ILE A 393 14.78 15.00 -7.94
C ILE A 393 14.70 13.79 -8.88
N ASN A 394 15.57 13.75 -9.90
CA ASN A 394 15.66 12.60 -10.81
C ASN A 394 16.09 11.32 -10.10
N ASN A 395 15.70 10.17 -10.64
CA ASN A 395 16.17 8.88 -10.14
C ASN A 395 17.71 8.74 -10.19
N THR A 396 18.22 7.80 -9.41
CA THR A 396 19.64 7.43 -9.32
C THR A 396 19.89 6.00 -9.80
N ASN A 397 18.90 5.38 -10.44
CA ASN A 397 19.03 4.02 -10.93
C ASN A 397 20.17 3.95 -11.94
N TYR A 398 20.89 2.82 -11.93
CA TYR A 398 22.03 2.61 -12.83
C TYR A 398 23.15 3.67 -12.71
N GLY A 399 23.20 4.41 -11.59
CA GLY A 399 24.24 5.41 -11.33
C GLY A 399 23.96 6.79 -11.91
N GLU A 400 22.70 7.10 -12.27
CA GLU A 400 22.29 8.44 -12.67
C GLU A 400 22.51 9.47 -11.55
N ALA A 401 22.84 10.71 -11.93
CA ALA A 401 23.03 11.80 -10.97
C ALA A 401 21.66 12.33 -10.47
N PRO A 402 21.44 12.42 -9.15
CA PRO A 402 20.18 12.90 -8.56
C PRO A 402 20.03 14.42 -8.76
N THR A 403 19.67 14.80 -9.98
CA THR A 403 19.60 16.21 -10.39
C THR A 403 18.28 16.84 -9.94
N ILE A 404 18.36 18.02 -9.34
CA ILE A 404 17.18 18.83 -9.02
C ILE A 404 16.56 19.36 -10.32
N THR A 405 15.28 19.07 -10.54
CA THR A 405 14.56 19.46 -11.76
C THR A 405 14.01 20.89 -11.69
N GLY A 406 13.80 21.41 -10.49
CA GLY A 406 13.28 22.75 -10.22
C GLY A 406 12.95 22.92 -8.75
N VAL A 407 12.96 24.16 -8.26
CA VAL A 407 12.57 24.56 -6.91
C VAL A 407 11.60 25.72 -7.01
N THR A 408 10.42 25.58 -6.40
CA THR A 408 9.44 26.66 -6.26
C THR A 408 9.20 26.96 -4.80
N GLN A 409 9.47 28.19 -4.38
CA GLN A 409 9.11 28.70 -3.05
C GLN A 409 8.04 29.78 -3.18
N LYS A 410 6.95 29.64 -2.45
CA LYS A 410 5.85 30.62 -2.45
C LYS A 410 5.32 30.83 -1.05
N ALA A 411 5.13 32.08 -0.64
CA ALA A 411 4.48 32.37 0.65
C ALA A 411 3.06 31.80 0.64
N LEU A 412 2.68 31.11 1.71
CA LEU A 412 1.30 30.65 1.89
C LEU A 412 0.35 31.85 2.07
N PRO A 413 -0.94 31.74 1.70
CA PRO A 413 -1.93 32.81 1.84
C PRO A 413 -2.02 33.36 3.28
N ASP A 414 -2.33 34.65 3.43
CA ASP A 414 -2.38 35.33 4.74
C ASP A 414 -3.27 34.61 5.77
N GLU A 415 -4.41 34.07 5.33
CA GLU A 415 -5.30 33.29 6.20
C GLU A 415 -4.65 31.98 6.69
N THR A 416 -3.93 31.28 5.80
CA THR A 416 -3.14 30.09 6.15
C THR A 416 -2.01 30.43 7.12
N GLN A 417 -1.35 31.59 6.96
CA GLN A 417 -0.32 32.06 7.89
C GLN A 417 -0.86 32.17 9.33
N VAL A 418 -2.05 32.79 9.47
CA VAL A 418 -2.71 32.97 10.78
C VAL A 418 -3.08 31.62 11.39
N LEU A 419 -3.65 30.71 10.60
CA LEU A 419 -4.05 29.39 11.07
C LEU A 419 -2.86 28.54 11.51
N LEU A 420 -1.79 28.47 10.70
CA LEU A 420 -0.58 27.72 11.05
C LEU A 420 0.06 28.25 12.34
N ASN A 421 0.11 29.57 12.55
CA ASN A 421 0.60 30.13 13.81
C ASN A 421 -0.24 29.74 15.03
N ASN A 422 -1.53 29.47 14.86
CA ASN A 422 -2.41 29.00 15.93
C ASN A 422 -2.32 27.49 16.15
N ILE A 423 -2.05 26.71 15.10
CA ILE A 423 -1.98 25.25 15.13
C ILE A 423 -0.62 24.77 15.65
N LEU A 424 0.47 25.44 15.25
CA LEU A 424 1.87 25.05 15.51
C LEU A 424 2.47 25.77 16.72
N THR A 425 1.74 25.84 17.84
CA THR A 425 2.12 26.66 19.01
C THR A 425 3.19 26.01 19.92
N GLY A 426 3.87 24.95 19.48
CA GLY A 426 4.97 24.28 20.18
C GLY A 426 4.59 23.51 21.46
N THR A 427 3.33 23.60 21.89
CA THR A 427 2.78 22.85 23.03
C THR A 427 2.14 21.52 22.63
N ASN A 428 1.77 21.39 21.35
CA ASN A 428 1.09 20.23 20.81
C ASN A 428 2.08 19.40 19.95
N LYS A 429 1.96 18.07 20.00
CA LYS A 429 2.66 17.19 19.07
C LYS A 429 1.86 17.13 17.76
N ASN A 430 2.14 18.05 16.83
CA ASN A 430 1.52 18.04 15.51
C ASN A 430 2.05 16.86 14.68
N LEU A 431 1.14 16.14 14.04
CA LEU A 431 1.44 15.12 13.03
C LEU A 431 1.18 15.70 11.65
N PHE A 432 1.93 15.22 10.67
CA PHE A 432 1.80 15.63 9.28
C PHE A 432 1.80 14.39 8.39
N GLU A 433 0.90 14.35 7.41
CA GLU A 433 0.91 13.33 6.36
C GLU A 433 0.54 13.92 5.01
N ILE A 434 1.23 13.52 3.94
CA ILE A 434 0.97 14.01 2.59
C ILE A 434 0.16 12.99 1.80
N GLY A 435 -0.78 13.47 0.98
CA GLY A 435 -1.42 12.64 -0.04
C GLY A 435 -0.42 12.33 -1.15
N ALA A 436 -0.12 11.06 -1.35
CA ALA A 436 1.06 10.62 -2.07
C ALA A 436 0.93 10.71 -3.61
N GLY A 437 -0.28 10.90 -4.16
CA GLY A 437 -0.50 11.11 -5.59
C GLY A 437 -1.09 12.48 -5.91
N ASP A 438 -0.55 13.15 -6.93
CA ASP A 438 -1.22 14.28 -7.57
C ASP A 438 -2.37 13.81 -8.49
N ASN A 439 -3.30 14.70 -8.82
CA ASN A 439 -4.41 14.50 -9.78
C ASN A 439 -4.00 14.22 -11.24
N ALA A 440 -2.75 13.83 -11.51
CA ALA A 440 -2.31 13.54 -12.87
C ALA A 440 -2.86 12.21 -13.41
N ASP A 441 -2.94 12.13 -14.74
CA ASP A 441 -3.47 11.01 -15.52
C ASP A 441 -3.04 9.63 -14.97
N GLY A 442 -4.03 8.77 -14.70
CA GLY A 442 -3.83 7.37 -14.29
C GLY A 442 -4.13 7.06 -12.82
N PHE A 443 -4.41 8.06 -12.00
CA PHE A 443 -4.75 7.88 -10.58
C PHE A 443 -6.16 8.40 -10.27
N GLN A 444 -7.18 7.59 -10.51
CA GLN A 444 -8.55 7.88 -10.06
C GLN A 444 -8.83 7.21 -8.70
N ALA A 445 -9.63 7.83 -7.85
CA ALA A 445 -10.15 7.14 -6.68
C ALA A 445 -11.05 5.97 -7.16
N PRO A 446 -11.10 4.82 -6.45
CA PRO A 446 -11.90 3.67 -6.87
C PRO A 446 -13.40 3.97 -7.06
N ASN A 447 -13.90 5.03 -6.43
CA ASN A 447 -15.27 5.53 -6.55
C ASN A 447 -15.49 6.50 -7.74
N GLY A 448 -14.48 6.71 -8.60
CA GLY A 448 -14.55 7.62 -9.74
C GLY A 448 -14.59 9.11 -9.37
N LYS A 449 -14.29 9.47 -8.12
CA LYS A 449 -14.27 10.86 -7.64
C LYS A 449 -12.88 11.49 -7.76
N GLU A 450 -12.85 12.81 -7.92
CA GLU A 450 -11.61 13.60 -7.92
C GLU A 450 -10.99 13.64 -6.51
N ARG A 451 -9.65 13.61 -6.46
CA ARG A 451 -8.87 13.59 -5.22
C ARG A 451 -8.37 14.99 -4.90
N ILE A 452 -8.04 15.22 -3.63
CA ILE A 452 -7.46 16.47 -3.19
C ILE A 452 -5.94 16.32 -3.15
N ASN A 453 -5.21 17.33 -3.60
CA ASN A 453 -3.76 17.39 -3.41
C ASN A 453 -3.49 17.95 -2.01
N TYR A 454 -3.36 17.10 -0.97
CA TYR A 454 -3.38 17.60 0.41
C TYR A 454 -2.11 17.32 1.21
N ILE A 455 -1.98 18.04 2.33
CA ILE A 455 -1.25 17.65 3.54
C ILE A 455 -2.23 17.70 4.71
N LEU A 456 -2.29 16.62 5.49
CA LEU A 456 -3.01 16.57 6.76
C LEU A 456 -2.13 17.09 7.88
N ILE A 457 -2.70 17.87 8.78
CA ILE A 457 -2.02 18.46 9.93
C ILE A 457 -2.91 18.27 11.16
N THR A 458 -2.38 17.70 12.24
CA THR A 458 -3.17 17.53 13.47
C THR A 458 -2.95 18.67 14.46
N ARG A 459 -3.98 18.97 15.23
CA ARG A 459 -3.90 19.75 16.47
C ARG A 459 -4.78 19.10 17.52
N ASP A 460 -4.18 18.39 18.47
CA ASP A 460 -4.91 17.64 19.49
C ASP A 460 -5.93 16.69 18.84
N ASN A 461 -7.23 16.95 18.99
CA ASN A 461 -8.32 16.17 18.39
C ASN A 461 -8.82 16.73 17.04
N GLU A 462 -8.20 17.77 16.49
CA GLU A 462 -8.57 18.39 15.22
C GLU A 462 -7.68 17.88 14.08
N LEU A 463 -8.29 17.56 12.95
CA LEU A 463 -7.60 17.23 11.70
C LEU A 463 -7.82 18.37 10.70
N TRP A 464 -6.72 18.98 10.28
CA TRP A 464 -6.70 20.07 9.31
C TRP A 464 -6.17 19.58 7.96
N LEU A 465 -6.70 20.14 6.88
CA LEU A 465 -6.28 19.84 5.51
C LEU A 465 -5.70 21.09 4.87
N LEU A 466 -4.44 21.01 4.42
CA LEU A 466 -3.79 22.01 3.56
C LEU A 466 -3.89 21.54 2.11
N ASP A 467 -4.62 22.26 1.27
CA ASP A 467 -4.61 22.03 -0.17
C ASP A 467 -3.29 22.58 -0.77
N ARG A 468 -2.47 21.68 -1.32
CA ARG A 468 -1.17 21.98 -1.93
C ARG A 468 -1.28 22.85 -3.19
N SER A 469 -2.42 22.82 -3.88
CA SER A 469 -2.66 23.59 -5.11
C SER A 469 -2.99 25.05 -4.82
N THR A 470 -3.87 25.30 -3.84
CA THR A 470 -4.28 26.67 -3.47
C THR A 470 -3.43 27.27 -2.35
N GLY A 471 -2.86 26.42 -1.48
CA GLY A 471 -2.19 26.81 -0.23
C GLY A 471 -3.16 27.11 0.91
N LEU A 472 -4.45 26.82 0.75
CA LEU A 472 -5.48 27.08 1.77
C LEU A 472 -5.52 25.95 2.81
N LEU A 473 -5.72 26.33 4.06
CA LEU A 473 -5.80 25.43 5.21
C LEU A 473 -7.17 25.53 5.86
N GLU A 474 -7.76 24.37 6.18
CA GLU A 474 -9.09 24.30 6.76
C GLU A 474 -9.25 23.15 7.74
N LEU A 475 -10.24 23.28 8.63
CA LEU A 475 -10.61 22.20 9.54
C LEU A 475 -11.36 21.12 8.77
N TYR A 476 -10.81 19.92 8.71
CA TYR A 476 -11.37 18.81 7.95
C TYR A 476 -12.36 17.98 8.77
N ASP A 477 -11.97 17.60 9.99
CA ASP A 477 -12.81 16.85 10.95
C ASP A 477 -12.31 17.04 12.40
N THR A 478 -13.12 16.65 13.39
CA THR A 478 -12.81 16.67 14.83
C THR A 478 -13.17 15.37 15.51
N PHE A 479 -12.32 14.90 16.42
CA PHE A 479 -12.46 13.60 17.08
C PHE A 479 -12.79 13.74 18.56
N ASP A 480 -13.20 12.64 19.18
CA ASP A 480 -13.56 12.61 20.60
C ASP A 480 -12.36 12.44 21.56
N ALA A 481 -11.15 12.34 21.01
CA ALA A 481 -9.89 12.32 21.74
C ALA A 481 -8.73 12.79 20.85
N THR A 482 -7.56 13.02 21.44
CA THR A 482 -6.35 13.43 20.72
C THR A 482 -5.96 12.44 19.63
N ILE A 483 -5.64 12.94 18.44
CA ILE A 483 -5.09 12.16 17.32
C ILE A 483 -3.62 11.90 17.60
N THR A 484 -3.23 10.63 17.64
CA THR A 484 -1.88 10.19 17.96
C THR A 484 -1.18 9.47 16.81
N ALA A 485 -1.92 9.05 15.77
CA ALA A 485 -1.35 8.44 14.57
C ALA A 485 -2.16 8.75 13.30
N LEU A 486 -1.45 8.86 12.17
CA LEU A 486 -2.00 9.09 10.82
C LEU A 486 -1.31 8.16 9.82
N ASP A 487 -2.03 7.68 8.80
CA ASP A 487 -1.43 7.04 7.63
C ASP A 487 -2.32 7.28 6.40
N THR A 488 -1.72 7.81 5.33
CA THR A 488 -2.38 8.18 4.05
C THR A 488 -1.92 7.30 2.89
N GLU A 489 -1.29 6.18 3.20
CA GLU A 489 -0.50 5.39 2.26
C GLU A 489 -1.31 4.28 1.58
N VAL A 490 -2.63 4.33 1.74
CA VAL A 490 -3.58 3.68 0.84
C VAL A 490 -3.23 4.03 -0.60
N TYR A 491 -3.35 3.06 -1.52
CA TYR A 491 -3.16 3.31 -2.94
C TYR A 491 -4.01 4.51 -3.39
N ASN A 492 -3.37 5.49 -4.04
CA ASN A 492 -3.93 6.79 -4.45
C ASN A 492 -4.25 7.79 -3.33
N SER A 493 -3.99 7.46 -2.06
CA SER A 493 -4.16 8.34 -0.90
C SER A 493 -5.53 8.99 -0.78
N TRP A 494 -6.58 8.30 -1.25
CA TRP A 494 -7.97 8.75 -1.14
C TRP A 494 -8.58 8.43 0.22
N LEU A 495 -7.85 7.73 1.10
CA LEU A 495 -8.21 7.42 2.47
C LEU A 495 -7.09 7.85 3.43
N ALA A 496 -7.47 8.20 4.64
CA ALA A 496 -6.59 8.33 5.79
C ALA A 496 -7.06 7.43 6.93
N GLY A 497 -6.14 6.66 7.51
CA GLY A 497 -6.33 6.02 8.81
C GLY A 497 -6.03 7.01 9.92
N ILE A 498 -6.85 7.04 10.96
CA ILE A 498 -6.71 7.95 12.11
C ILE A 498 -6.73 7.14 13.41
N GLY A 499 -5.64 7.20 14.18
CA GLY A 499 -5.53 6.57 15.49
C GLY A 499 -5.66 7.59 16.62
N LEU A 500 -6.43 7.27 17.66
CA LEU A 500 -6.68 8.15 18.80
C LEU A 500 -6.07 7.62 20.11
N GLU A 501 -5.78 8.54 21.03
CA GLU A 501 -5.27 8.24 22.38
C GLU A 501 -6.25 7.38 23.21
N ASN A 502 -7.55 7.46 22.95
CA ASN A 502 -8.57 6.69 23.65
C ASN A 502 -8.72 5.26 23.11
N GLY A 503 -7.96 4.92 22.07
CA GLY A 503 -7.92 3.61 21.43
C GLY A 503 -8.95 3.37 20.34
N LYS A 504 -9.68 4.40 19.91
CA LYS A 504 -10.51 4.34 18.71
C LYS A 504 -9.69 4.55 17.45
N PHE A 505 -10.09 3.85 16.39
CA PHE A 505 -9.54 3.98 15.05
C PHE A 505 -10.62 4.40 14.06
N HIS A 506 -10.28 5.27 13.12
CA HIS A 506 -11.20 5.73 12.07
C HIS A 506 -10.57 5.59 10.68
N ILE A 507 -11.41 5.36 9.68
CA ILE A 507 -11.04 5.51 8.26
C ILE A 507 -11.83 6.68 7.70
N ILE A 508 -11.13 7.64 7.12
CA ILE A 508 -11.73 8.84 6.56
C ILE A 508 -11.42 8.93 5.07
N GLU A 509 -12.43 9.26 4.28
CA GLU A 509 -12.29 9.56 2.86
C GLU A 509 -11.71 10.96 2.65
N ILE A 510 -10.74 11.09 1.76
CA ILE A 510 -10.12 12.36 1.35
C ILE A 510 -10.29 12.55 -0.17
N THR A 511 -11.52 12.84 -0.58
CA THR A 511 -11.91 13.15 -1.97
C THR A 511 -12.67 14.47 -2.03
N ASP A 512 -12.79 15.06 -3.22
CA ASP A 512 -13.57 16.28 -3.43
C ASP A 512 -15.05 16.09 -3.07
N ALA A 513 -15.60 14.90 -3.27
CA ALA A 513 -16.97 14.57 -2.91
C ALA A 513 -17.19 14.56 -1.38
N ALA A 514 -16.30 13.89 -0.64
CA ALA A 514 -16.35 13.89 0.82
C ALA A 514 -16.10 15.30 1.39
N TYR A 515 -15.18 16.04 0.76
CA TYR A 515 -14.85 17.40 1.13
C TYR A 515 -16.00 18.40 0.89
N GLY A 516 -16.63 18.31 -0.28
CA GLY A 516 -17.83 19.09 -0.64
C GLY A 516 -19.10 18.68 0.10
N GLY A 517 -19.04 17.60 0.90
CA GLY A 517 -20.15 17.11 1.71
C GLY A 517 -21.22 16.36 0.90
N GLU A 518 -20.86 15.78 -0.24
CA GLU A 518 -21.75 14.92 -1.02
C GLU A 518 -22.18 13.68 -0.24
N HIS A 519 -21.31 13.17 0.64
CA HIS A 519 -21.54 12.01 1.50
C HIS A 519 -20.69 12.09 2.79
N PRO A 520 -20.95 11.23 3.81
CA PRO A 520 -20.19 11.25 5.05
C PRO A 520 -18.69 10.98 4.85
N LYS A 521 -17.82 11.82 5.44
CA LYS A 521 -16.36 11.68 5.36
C LYS A 521 -15.84 10.42 6.07
N ARG A 522 -16.48 10.03 7.19
CA ARG A 522 -16.06 8.88 7.99
C ARG A 522 -16.63 7.61 7.39
N MET A 523 -15.75 6.78 6.85
CA MET A 523 -16.10 5.52 6.20
C MET A 523 -16.15 4.34 7.17
N TYR A 524 -15.46 4.48 8.31
CA TYR A 524 -15.45 3.49 9.39
C TYR A 524 -15.02 4.13 10.71
N SER A 525 -15.56 3.61 11.81
CA SER A 525 -15.11 3.89 13.18
C SER A 525 -15.11 2.60 13.96
N SER A 526 -14.00 2.29 14.63
CA SER A 526 -13.88 1.04 15.37
C SER A 526 -14.82 1.00 16.58
N GLU A 527 -15.48 -0.13 16.77
CA GLU A 527 -16.21 -0.43 18.00
C GLU A 527 -15.24 -0.84 19.12
N ASN A 528 -14.16 -1.52 18.74
CA ASN A 528 -13.13 -1.97 19.67
C ASN A 528 -12.24 -0.82 20.13
N ASN A 529 -11.78 -0.95 21.37
CA ASN A 529 -10.75 -0.11 21.95
C ASN A 529 -9.40 -0.86 21.89
N PHE A 530 -8.44 -0.31 21.16
CA PHE A 530 -7.13 -0.93 20.97
C PHE A 530 -6.12 -0.62 22.10
N GLY A 531 -6.45 0.25 23.05
CA GLY A 531 -5.49 0.94 23.91
C GLY A 531 -4.97 2.20 23.24
N GLU A 532 -4.16 3.02 23.93
CA GLU A 532 -3.65 4.27 23.37
C GLU A 532 -2.87 3.99 22.09
N ILE A 533 -3.39 4.40 20.93
CA ILE A 533 -2.76 4.09 19.64
C ILE A 533 -1.49 4.93 19.53
N VAL A 534 -0.38 4.28 19.20
CA VAL A 534 0.93 4.93 19.08
C VAL A 534 1.32 5.13 17.63
N ASP A 535 1.01 4.15 16.78
CA ASP A 535 1.31 4.21 15.36
C ASP A 535 0.34 3.32 14.57
N ILE A 536 0.14 3.66 13.29
CA ILE A 536 -0.72 2.90 12.38
C ILE A 536 -0.04 2.78 11.03
N ARG A 537 -0.36 1.70 10.30
CA ARG A 537 0.19 1.48 8.96
C ARG A 537 -0.82 0.83 8.06
N TYR A 538 -1.14 1.43 6.92
CA TYR A 538 -1.89 0.73 5.89
C TYR A 538 -1.03 -0.37 5.28
N LYS A 539 -1.42 -1.61 5.49
CA LYS A 539 -0.77 -2.80 4.97
C LYS A 539 -1.28 -3.10 3.56
N SER A 540 -0.42 -2.97 2.57
CA SER A 540 -0.66 -3.46 1.21
C SER A 540 -0.08 -4.87 1.00
N GLY A 541 -0.69 -5.62 0.08
CA GLY A 541 -0.30 -7.00 -0.23
C GLY A 541 0.98 -7.17 -1.06
N SER A 542 1.55 -6.08 -1.60
CA SER A 542 2.78 -6.08 -2.40
C SER A 542 3.46 -4.70 -2.40
N SER A 543 4.72 -4.65 -2.82
CA SER A 543 5.46 -3.41 -3.12
C SER A 543 4.83 -2.71 -4.33
N TRP A 544 4.70 -1.38 -4.28
CA TRP A 544 4.20 -0.55 -5.38
C TRP A 544 5.32 0.24 -6.08
#